data_AF-A0A5N7DFJ8-F1
#
_entry.id   AF-A0A5N7DFJ8-F1
#
_cell.length_a   1.000
_cell.length_b   1.000
_cell.length_c   1.000
_cell.angle_alpha   90.00
_cell.angle_beta   90.00
_cell.angle_gamma   90.00
#
_symmetry.space_group_name_H-M   'P 1'
#
loop_
_entity.id
_entity.type
_entity.pdbx_description
1 polymer ?
#
loop_
_entity_poly.entity_id
_entity_poly.type
_entity_poly.pdbx_seq_one_letter_code
_entity_poly.pdbx_strand_id
1 'polypeptide(L)'
;MSKSHFTIIFPVLCLIHSVSSFTPCPLLGPAFPAFTLDKNSTTLTSALANLTGQFDELYIQGSGSHGEVYPNTTSFSVSLFSTNQGSASADPFFFDYHYTAPSLRNSSSRIQHVNQDSIYRIGGLTQIFTIWTILVEAGDTIWNDPVTKYLPELAETTESANVTQDPIQYVDWKDITVGQLASHMSGLPRDFAPPGVTPIYSNVAFQILGYIIEKVTGQPFNDVLKSRILHPLALTNTSLHTPSRNSAGIIPTDPKTSGWSTQYAGDAPALAMYSTITDLSTAGKAILNSTLLTEAQSNRWLKPVTHTSNPANSLGYPWIIYSSGDYPDTSMIDIYTYYSSIGQYSSYIGLVPDYNVGFAVLATDSVTAPDLNAHADIIGDVILPALMKTAVKQAGARFGGEYTASSGLNSSIIVSVDKLPGMFVDRFVSNGTDFRETLASLIGVKDPEALSIRLYPTGLVSSTESGGSRVAFRAVLQDKNELADAGTPTCVSWMDVDKLRYQGRALDLFVFEVDGGGNAVGVEIPGLVLQLNREK
;
A
#
# COMPACT_ATOMS: atom_id res chain seq x y z
N MET A 1 -31.73 -28.13 -64.33
CA MET A 1 -32.33 -26.98 -63.60
C MET A 1 -32.12 -27.30 -62.13
N SER A 2 -31.41 -26.56 -61.28
CA SER A 2 -31.13 -25.13 -61.19
C SER A 2 -29.72 -24.94 -60.58
N LYS A 3 -28.93 -24.00 -61.10
CA LYS A 3 -27.65 -23.56 -60.51
C LYS A 3 -27.95 -22.41 -59.55
N SER A 4 -27.71 -22.58 -58.26
CA SER A 4 -27.72 -21.49 -57.28
C SER A 4 -26.40 -20.74 -57.35
N HIS A 5 -26.44 -19.42 -57.57
CA HIS A 5 -25.29 -18.52 -57.50
C HIS A 5 -25.17 -17.98 -56.07
N PHE A 6 -24.05 -18.28 -55.40
CA PHE A 6 -23.68 -17.63 -54.15
C PHE A 6 -22.85 -16.38 -54.48
N THR A 7 -23.42 -15.20 -54.23
CA THR A 7 -22.71 -13.92 -54.29
C THR A 7 -22.02 -13.71 -52.95
N ILE A 8 -20.69 -13.71 -52.92
CA ILE A 8 -19.89 -13.37 -51.74
C ILE A 8 -19.78 -11.84 -51.68
N ILE A 9 -20.42 -11.23 -50.67
CA ILE A 9 -20.22 -9.82 -50.32
C ILE A 9 -19.01 -9.78 -49.37
N PHE A 10 -17.89 -9.22 -49.83
CA PHE A 10 -16.77 -8.87 -48.95
C PHE A 10 -17.19 -7.66 -48.09
N PRO A 11 -17.21 -7.74 -46.76
CA PRO A 11 -17.30 -6.54 -45.95
C PRO A 11 -15.96 -5.82 -46.10
N VAL A 12 -16.01 -4.57 -46.58
CA VAL A 12 -14.89 -3.64 -46.48
C VAL A 12 -14.62 -3.47 -44.99
N LEU A 13 -13.56 -4.11 -44.50
CA LEU A 13 -13.04 -3.88 -43.16
C LEU A 13 -12.54 -2.43 -43.14
N CYS A 14 -13.37 -1.52 -42.64
CA CYS A 14 -12.88 -0.20 -42.23
C CYS A 14 -11.88 -0.46 -41.11
N LEU A 15 -10.59 -0.48 -41.45
CA LEU A 15 -9.48 -0.28 -40.52
C LEU A 15 -9.64 1.13 -39.95
N ILE A 16 -10.48 1.24 -38.92
CA ILE A 16 -10.38 2.34 -37.97
C ILE A 16 -8.97 2.18 -37.39
N HIS A 17 -8.03 2.99 -37.89
CA HIS A 17 -6.79 3.22 -37.19
C HIS A 17 -7.21 3.93 -35.90
N SER A 18 -7.46 3.15 -34.85
CA SER A 18 -7.49 3.70 -33.50
C SER A 18 -6.13 4.36 -33.33
N VAL A 19 -6.10 5.69 -33.29
CA VAL A 19 -4.93 6.43 -32.86
C VAL A 19 -4.65 5.89 -31.47
N SER A 20 -3.61 5.06 -31.34
CA SER A 20 -3.24 4.49 -30.06
C SER A 20 -2.88 5.66 -29.15
N SER A 21 -3.70 5.91 -28.13
CA SER A 21 -3.35 6.87 -27.10
C SER A 21 -2.05 6.41 -26.45
N PHE A 22 -1.06 7.30 -26.37
CA PHE A 22 0.21 7.02 -25.72
C PHE A 22 -0.01 6.38 -24.33
N THR A 23 0.69 5.29 -24.09
CA THR A 23 0.63 4.49 -22.86
C THR A 23 1.97 4.65 -22.14
N PRO A 24 2.06 5.43 -21.05
CA PRO A 24 3.30 5.54 -20.29
C PRO A 24 3.57 4.23 -19.52
N CYS A 25 4.85 3.92 -19.34
CA CYS A 25 5.31 2.81 -18.49
C CYS A 25 6.01 3.41 -17.26
N PRO A 26 5.25 3.80 -16.22
CA PRO A 26 5.79 4.47 -15.04
C PRO A 26 6.69 3.53 -14.23
N LEU A 27 7.66 4.12 -13.51
CA LEU A 27 8.38 3.38 -12.48
C LEU A 27 7.41 3.03 -11.34
N LEU A 28 7.54 1.83 -10.77
CA LEU A 28 6.72 1.42 -9.63
C LEU A 28 6.96 2.34 -8.43
N GLY A 29 5.88 2.84 -7.85
CA GLY A 29 5.88 3.81 -6.77
C GLY A 29 5.10 5.08 -7.14
N PRO A 30 5.25 6.17 -6.36
CA PRO A 30 4.45 7.37 -6.53
C PRO A 30 4.63 7.99 -7.93
N ALA A 31 3.51 8.18 -8.63
CA ALA A 31 3.49 8.83 -9.95
C ALA A 31 3.82 10.33 -9.88
N PHE A 32 3.56 10.97 -8.75
CA PHE A 32 3.69 12.41 -8.53
C PHE A 32 4.41 12.69 -7.21
N PRO A 33 5.10 13.84 -7.05
CA PRO A 33 5.77 14.18 -5.81
C PRO A 33 4.82 14.26 -4.63
N ALA A 34 5.38 14.16 -3.42
CA ALA A 34 4.64 14.30 -2.18
C ALA A 34 3.79 15.59 -2.15
N PHE A 35 2.56 15.47 -1.69
CA PHE A 35 1.57 16.54 -1.63
C PHE A 35 1.17 16.81 -0.19
N THR A 36 0.53 17.96 0.04
CA THR A 36 -0.05 18.31 1.33
C THR A 36 -1.51 17.87 1.35
N LEU A 37 -1.95 17.21 2.41
CA LEU A 37 -3.33 16.80 2.58
C LEU A 37 -4.00 17.64 3.67
N ASP A 38 -4.96 18.47 3.25
CA ASP A 38 -5.69 19.37 4.15
C ASP A 38 -7.16 19.00 4.27
N LYS A 39 -7.64 18.89 5.52
CA LYS A 39 -9.03 18.53 5.88
C LYS A 39 -10.06 19.47 5.25
N ASN A 40 -9.68 20.74 5.06
CA ASN A 40 -10.54 21.80 4.51
C ASN A 40 -10.39 22.01 3.00
N SER A 41 -9.58 21.19 2.31
CA SER A 41 -9.46 21.30 0.86
C SER A 41 -10.76 20.87 0.18
N THR A 42 -11.21 21.61 -0.84
CA THR A 42 -12.48 21.33 -1.52
C THR A 42 -12.55 19.91 -2.10
N THR A 43 -11.42 19.40 -2.61
CA THR A 43 -11.35 18.04 -3.17
C THR A 43 -11.55 16.99 -2.08
N LEU A 44 -10.87 17.12 -0.94
CA LEU A 44 -11.02 16.16 0.16
C LEU A 44 -12.39 16.29 0.82
N THR A 45 -12.86 17.50 1.13
CA THR A 45 -14.17 17.71 1.77
C THR A 45 -15.32 17.16 0.90
N SER A 46 -15.27 17.35 -0.43
CA SER A 46 -16.27 16.76 -1.33
C SER A 46 -16.20 15.23 -1.37
N ALA A 47 -14.99 14.65 -1.35
CA ALA A 47 -14.82 13.20 -1.31
C ALA A 47 -15.33 12.60 0.01
N LEU A 48 -15.02 13.22 1.15
CA LEU A 48 -15.49 12.78 2.46
C LEU A 48 -17.01 12.87 2.60
N ALA A 49 -17.64 13.94 2.07
CA ALA A 49 -19.09 14.05 2.04
C ALA A 49 -19.75 12.97 1.17
N ASN A 50 -19.15 12.65 0.01
CA ASN A 50 -19.59 11.53 -0.83
C ASN A 50 -19.43 10.19 -0.10
N LEU A 51 -18.30 9.97 0.58
CA LEU A 51 -18.03 8.76 1.34
C LEU A 51 -19.09 8.54 2.45
N THR A 52 -19.37 9.58 3.23
CA THR A 52 -20.44 9.54 4.24
C THR A 52 -21.78 9.18 3.60
N GLY A 53 -22.15 9.84 2.50
CA GLY A 53 -23.40 9.57 1.79
C GLY A 53 -23.52 8.14 1.27
N GLN A 54 -22.43 7.55 0.77
CA GLN A 54 -22.43 6.15 0.31
C GLN A 54 -22.56 5.16 1.46
N PHE A 55 -21.93 5.41 2.62
CA PHE A 55 -22.13 4.57 3.80
C PHE A 55 -23.55 4.68 4.35
N ASP A 56 -24.12 5.90 4.40
CA ASP A 56 -25.51 6.12 4.78
C ASP A 56 -26.45 5.34 3.85
N GLU A 57 -26.27 5.46 2.54
CA GLU A 57 -27.09 4.77 1.54
C GLU A 57 -26.98 3.24 1.64
N LEU A 58 -25.75 2.71 1.77
CA LEU A 58 -25.49 1.28 1.92
C LEU A 58 -26.24 0.71 3.14
N TYR A 59 -26.23 1.42 4.27
CA TYR A 59 -26.88 0.97 5.50
C TYR A 59 -28.36 1.34 5.60
N ILE A 60 -28.89 2.18 4.71
CA ILE A 60 -30.34 2.35 4.50
C ILE A 60 -30.89 1.20 3.65
N GLN A 61 -30.17 0.83 2.58
CA GLN A 61 -30.64 -0.16 1.61
C GLN A 61 -30.36 -1.60 2.04
N GLY A 62 -29.30 -1.83 2.82
CA GLY A 62 -28.83 -3.18 3.18
C GLY A 62 -28.06 -3.88 2.05
N SER A 63 -27.83 -3.21 0.92
CA SER A 63 -27.08 -3.74 -0.21
C SER A 63 -26.65 -2.60 -1.14
N GLY A 64 -25.57 -2.79 -1.88
CA GLY A 64 -25.10 -1.86 -2.91
C GLY A 64 -24.29 -2.57 -4.00
N SER A 65 -23.63 -1.79 -4.87
CA SER A 65 -22.78 -2.32 -5.95
C SER A 65 -21.63 -3.20 -5.47
N HIS A 66 -21.18 -3.02 -4.22
CA HIS A 66 -20.05 -3.72 -3.62
C HIS A 66 -20.44 -4.86 -2.68
N GLY A 67 -21.74 -5.22 -2.63
CA GLY A 67 -22.23 -6.36 -1.83
C GLY A 67 -23.33 -5.99 -0.83
N GLU A 68 -23.68 -6.96 0.00
CA GLU A 68 -24.73 -6.85 1.02
C GLU A 68 -24.15 -6.44 2.39
N VAL A 69 -24.95 -5.73 3.18
CA VAL A 69 -24.68 -5.45 4.59
C VAL A 69 -25.93 -5.74 5.41
N TYR A 70 -25.80 -5.80 6.74
CA TYR A 70 -26.93 -6.11 7.61
C TYR A 70 -27.19 -4.97 8.60
N PRO A 71 -27.97 -3.93 8.22
CA PRO A 71 -28.13 -2.72 9.03
C PRO A 71 -28.70 -2.95 10.43
N ASN A 72 -29.51 -4.00 10.58
CA ASN A 72 -30.13 -4.34 11.87
C ASN A 72 -29.18 -5.03 12.84
N THR A 73 -28.11 -5.67 12.34
CA THR A 73 -27.25 -6.57 13.12
C THR A 73 -25.79 -6.13 13.16
N THR A 74 -25.29 -5.41 12.14
CA THR A 74 -23.89 -4.99 12.00
C THR A 74 -23.65 -3.57 12.51
N SER A 75 -22.74 -3.42 13.48
CA SER A 75 -22.19 -2.11 13.89
C SER A 75 -20.73 -2.01 13.44
N PHE A 76 -20.31 -0.85 12.96
CA PHE A 76 -18.94 -0.66 12.48
C PHE A 76 -18.41 0.76 12.72
N SER A 77 -17.08 0.87 12.67
CA SER A 77 -16.31 2.09 12.78
C SER A 77 -15.24 2.12 11.69
N VAL A 78 -15.10 3.25 11.00
CA VAL A 78 -14.11 3.51 9.95
C VAL A 78 -13.23 4.67 10.38
N SER A 79 -11.95 4.63 10.02
CA SER A 79 -11.03 5.76 10.08
C SER A 79 -10.22 5.88 8.80
N LEU A 80 -9.89 7.11 8.40
CA LEU A 80 -8.89 7.42 7.37
C LEU A 80 -7.77 8.26 8.00
N PHE A 81 -6.52 7.85 7.80
CA PHE A 81 -5.36 8.49 8.40
C PHE A 81 -4.28 8.79 7.35
N SER A 82 -3.43 9.79 7.65
CA SER A 82 -2.41 10.28 6.71
C SER A 82 -1.14 10.68 7.45
N THR A 83 0.00 10.50 6.79
CA THR A 83 1.28 11.06 7.25
C THR A 83 1.76 12.24 6.38
N ASN A 84 1.05 12.56 5.30
CA ASN A 84 1.32 13.77 4.51
C ASN A 84 1.35 15.03 5.37
N GLN A 85 2.20 15.99 5.01
CA GLN A 85 2.15 17.33 5.59
C GLN A 85 0.75 17.94 5.42
N GLY A 86 0.36 18.80 6.36
CA GLY A 86 -0.93 19.47 6.35
C GLY A 86 -1.82 19.05 7.52
N SER A 87 -3.03 19.58 7.55
CA SER A 87 -3.96 19.37 8.67
C SER A 87 -4.41 17.90 8.83
N ALA A 88 -4.32 17.07 7.80
CA ALA A 88 -4.76 15.67 7.86
C ALA A 88 -3.84 14.75 8.70
N SER A 89 -2.61 15.16 9.01
CA SER A 89 -1.66 14.35 9.82
C SER A 89 -1.61 14.74 11.29
N ALA A 90 -2.28 15.82 11.71
CA ALA A 90 -2.22 16.33 13.08
C ALA A 90 -2.81 15.37 14.12
N ASP A 91 -3.94 14.73 13.78
CA ASP A 91 -4.65 13.79 14.64
C ASP A 91 -4.36 12.34 14.19
N PRO A 92 -4.68 11.32 15.01
CA PRO A 92 -4.54 9.92 14.62
C PRO A 92 -5.21 9.61 13.27
N PHE A 93 -6.32 10.27 12.96
CA PHE A 93 -7.02 10.20 11.68
C PHE A 93 -7.61 11.57 11.31
N PHE A 94 -7.93 11.76 10.03
CA PHE A 94 -8.58 12.99 9.53
C PHE A 94 -10.07 12.82 9.24
N PHE A 95 -10.56 11.58 9.25
CA PHE A 95 -11.96 11.23 9.08
C PHE A 95 -12.26 9.97 9.88
N ASP A 96 -13.41 9.95 10.53
CA ASP A 96 -14.03 8.79 11.14
C ASP A 96 -15.52 8.72 10.79
N TYR A 97 -16.05 7.50 10.75
CA TYR A 97 -17.47 7.25 10.54
C TYR A 97 -17.91 6.05 11.38
N HIS A 98 -19.11 6.15 11.95
CA HIS A 98 -19.62 5.17 12.90
C HIS A 98 -21.08 4.84 12.60
N TYR A 99 -21.39 3.55 12.56
CA TYR A 99 -22.76 3.07 12.47
C TYR A 99 -23.05 2.09 13.60
N THR A 100 -24.15 2.34 14.30
CA THR A 100 -24.62 1.46 15.38
C THR A 100 -25.91 0.75 14.97
N ALA A 101 -25.86 -0.57 14.84
CA ALA A 101 -27.03 -1.38 14.60
C ALA A 101 -28.01 -1.34 15.78
N PRO A 102 -29.34 -1.38 15.53
CA PRO A 102 -30.36 -1.55 16.55
C PRO A 102 -30.15 -2.75 17.48
N SER A 103 -29.64 -3.88 16.96
CA SER A 103 -29.36 -5.08 17.75
C SER A 103 -28.39 -4.83 18.91
N LEU A 104 -27.41 -3.93 18.74
CA LEU A 104 -26.43 -3.63 19.77
C LEU A 104 -27.09 -3.06 21.02
N ARG A 105 -28.23 -2.35 20.86
CA ARG A 105 -29.02 -1.80 21.98
C ARG A 105 -29.54 -2.86 22.95
N ASN A 106 -29.69 -4.09 22.48
CA ASN A 106 -30.20 -5.23 23.24
C ASN A 106 -29.10 -6.23 23.61
N SER A 107 -27.83 -5.86 23.42
CA SER A 107 -26.68 -6.72 23.65
C SER A 107 -26.14 -6.63 25.09
N SER A 108 -25.14 -7.46 25.41
CA SER A 108 -24.38 -7.37 26.66
C SER A 108 -23.34 -6.25 26.66
N SER A 109 -23.23 -5.49 25.56
CA SER A 109 -22.34 -4.33 25.47
C SER A 109 -22.76 -3.27 26.49
N ARG A 110 -21.79 -2.66 27.20
CA ARG A 110 -22.07 -1.46 28.00
C ARG A 110 -22.25 -0.23 27.12
N ILE A 111 -21.54 -0.20 26.00
CA ILE A 111 -21.59 0.87 25.03
C ILE A 111 -22.73 0.59 24.06
N GLN A 112 -23.69 1.50 24.01
CA GLN A 112 -24.90 1.39 23.17
C GLN A 112 -24.79 2.17 21.85
N HIS A 113 -23.65 2.85 21.65
CA HIS A 113 -23.32 3.63 20.46
C HIS A 113 -21.83 3.50 20.19
N VAL A 114 -21.47 2.92 19.05
CA VAL A 114 -20.05 2.81 18.67
C VAL A 114 -19.49 4.18 18.31
N ASN A 115 -18.21 4.37 18.59
CA ASN A 115 -17.45 5.61 18.40
C ASN A 115 -15.95 5.30 18.28
N GLN A 116 -15.12 6.33 18.13
CA GLN A 116 -13.67 6.21 17.96
C GLN A 116 -12.96 5.41 19.07
N ASP A 117 -13.50 5.41 20.30
CA ASP A 117 -12.92 4.75 21.47
C ASP A 117 -13.45 3.33 21.67
N SER A 118 -14.36 2.87 20.82
CA SER A 118 -14.95 1.54 20.88
C SER A 118 -13.91 0.47 20.58
N ILE A 119 -13.76 -0.48 21.51
CA ILE A 119 -12.77 -1.56 21.41
C ILE A 119 -13.43 -2.78 20.78
N TYR A 120 -12.81 -3.26 19.69
CA TYR A 120 -13.21 -4.46 18.97
C TYR A 120 -12.14 -5.53 19.11
N ARG A 121 -12.53 -6.78 18.87
CA ARG A 121 -11.57 -7.85 18.62
C ARG A 121 -11.05 -7.70 17.19
N ILE A 122 -9.74 -7.82 16.98
CA ILE A 122 -9.10 -7.60 15.66
C ILE A 122 -8.50 -8.88 15.05
N GLY A 123 -8.60 -10.01 15.74
CA GLY A 123 -8.24 -11.33 15.20
C GLY A 123 -6.87 -11.36 14.55
N GLY A 124 -6.83 -11.83 13.31
CA GLY A 124 -5.65 -11.98 12.46
C GLY A 124 -4.86 -10.70 12.20
N LEU A 125 -5.42 -9.49 12.40
CA LEU A 125 -4.59 -8.27 12.37
C LEU A 125 -3.44 -8.31 13.38
N THR A 126 -3.54 -9.15 14.41
CA THR A 126 -2.44 -9.48 15.33
C THR A 126 -1.16 -9.90 14.59
N GLN A 127 -1.29 -10.58 13.46
CA GLN A 127 -0.15 -11.05 12.67
C GLN A 127 0.74 -9.92 12.16
N ILE A 128 0.16 -8.76 11.79
CA ILE A 128 0.95 -7.56 11.44
C ILE A 128 1.81 -7.13 12.63
N PHE A 129 1.24 -7.09 13.84
CA PHE A 129 1.97 -6.72 15.05
C PHE A 129 3.05 -7.74 15.42
N THR A 130 2.83 -9.02 15.16
CA THR A 130 3.84 -10.07 15.34
C THR A 130 5.01 -9.89 14.38
N ILE A 131 4.77 -9.68 13.08
CA ILE A 131 5.86 -9.40 12.12
C ILE A 131 6.58 -8.10 12.48
N TRP A 132 5.84 -7.07 12.84
CA TRP A 132 6.44 -5.79 13.25
C TRP A 132 7.34 -5.95 14.47
N THR A 133 6.92 -6.74 15.46
CA THR A 133 7.72 -7.06 16.65
C THR A 133 9.00 -7.80 16.28
N ILE A 134 8.96 -8.76 15.36
CA ILE A 134 10.17 -9.45 14.86
C ILE A 134 11.11 -8.48 14.18
N LEU A 135 10.59 -7.61 13.31
CA LEU A 135 11.40 -6.63 12.59
C LEU A 135 12.10 -5.67 13.55
N VAL A 136 11.43 -5.24 14.62
CA VAL A 136 12.05 -4.38 15.65
C VAL A 136 13.15 -5.12 16.43
N GLU A 137 12.93 -6.39 16.81
CA GLU A 137 13.88 -7.11 17.68
C GLU A 137 15.03 -7.79 16.92
N ALA A 138 14.77 -8.35 15.74
CA ALA A 138 15.71 -9.20 14.99
C ALA A 138 16.05 -8.63 13.60
N GLY A 139 15.29 -7.64 13.12
CA GLY A 139 15.39 -7.16 11.76
C GLY A 139 14.93 -8.18 10.73
N ASP A 140 15.19 -7.88 9.46
CA ASP A 140 14.73 -8.67 8.30
C ASP A 140 15.79 -9.65 7.76
N THR A 141 16.98 -9.67 8.36
CA THR A 141 18.03 -10.65 7.99
C THR A 141 17.64 -12.08 8.38
N ILE A 142 16.78 -12.22 9.39
CA ILE A 142 16.26 -13.50 9.89
C ILE A 142 15.38 -14.24 8.88
N TRP A 143 14.84 -13.57 7.85
CA TRP A 143 13.88 -14.18 6.92
C TRP A 143 14.38 -15.42 6.19
N ASN A 144 15.70 -15.53 5.98
CA ASN A 144 16.31 -16.68 5.33
C ASN A 144 16.88 -17.71 6.32
N ASP A 145 16.81 -17.45 7.62
CA ASP A 145 17.24 -18.44 8.61
C ASP A 145 16.24 -19.60 8.70
N PRO A 146 16.70 -20.84 8.84
CA PRO A 146 15.82 -21.95 9.14
C PRO A 146 15.22 -21.79 10.54
N VAL A 147 13.97 -22.19 10.73
CA VAL A 147 13.27 -22.06 12.03
C VAL A 147 13.97 -22.84 13.15
N THR A 148 14.63 -23.95 12.79
CA THR A 148 15.41 -24.81 13.70
C THR A 148 16.65 -24.12 14.28
N LYS A 149 17.10 -22.99 13.71
CA LYS A 149 18.14 -22.15 14.31
C LYS A 149 17.69 -21.56 15.67
N TYR A 150 16.40 -21.28 15.81
CA TYR A 150 15.80 -20.64 16.98
C TYR A 150 15.06 -21.65 17.87
N LEU A 151 14.51 -22.70 17.25
CA LEU A 151 13.73 -23.75 17.90
C LEU A 151 14.32 -25.13 17.51
N PRO A 152 15.50 -25.50 18.03
CA PRO A 152 16.15 -26.78 17.69
C PRO A 152 15.29 -27.99 18.05
N GLU A 153 14.41 -27.88 19.03
CA GLU A 153 13.46 -28.92 19.43
C GLU A 153 12.55 -29.38 18.26
N LEU A 154 12.28 -28.52 17.28
CA LEU A 154 11.50 -28.90 16.09
C LEU A 154 12.25 -29.93 15.22
N ALA A 155 13.58 -29.82 15.12
CA ALA A 155 14.39 -30.82 14.40
C ALA A 155 14.43 -32.17 15.13
N GLU A 156 14.42 -32.16 16.47
CA GLU A 156 14.46 -33.39 17.26
C GLU A 156 13.18 -34.23 17.11
N THR A 157 12.02 -33.57 16.89
CA THR A 157 10.75 -34.27 16.67
C THR A 157 10.72 -35.10 15.38
N THR A 158 11.43 -34.67 14.34
CA THR A 158 11.49 -35.38 13.05
C THR A 158 12.60 -36.44 13.05
N GLU A 159 13.70 -36.20 13.73
CA GLU A 159 14.81 -37.16 13.86
C GLU A 159 14.45 -38.36 14.75
N SER A 160 13.77 -38.13 15.87
CA SER A 160 13.40 -39.19 16.83
C SER A 160 12.35 -40.18 16.30
N ALA A 161 11.59 -39.79 15.28
CA ALA A 161 10.52 -40.63 14.74
C ALA A 161 10.99 -41.60 13.62
N ASN A 162 12.29 -41.64 13.25
CA ASN A 162 12.79 -42.43 12.11
C ASN A 162 12.06 -42.07 10.79
N VAL A 163 11.66 -40.81 10.71
CA VAL A 163 10.61 -40.26 9.85
C VAL A 163 11.15 -39.62 8.56
N THR A 164 12.46 -39.71 8.35
CA THR A 164 13.25 -38.95 7.36
C THR A 164 12.92 -39.21 5.88
N GLN A 165 11.78 -39.79 5.50
CA GLN A 165 11.51 -40.11 4.08
C GLN A 165 10.08 -39.91 3.56
N ASP A 166 9.06 -39.61 4.38
CA ASP A 166 7.71 -39.33 3.85
C ASP A 166 7.31 -37.85 4.01
N PRO A 167 7.62 -36.99 3.01
CA PRO A 167 7.25 -35.57 3.04
C PRO A 167 5.74 -35.33 2.97
N ILE A 168 4.91 -36.37 2.77
CA ILE A 168 3.45 -36.28 2.82
C ILE A 168 2.96 -36.32 4.27
N GLN A 169 3.65 -37.06 5.15
CA GLN A 169 3.22 -37.27 6.53
C GLN A 169 3.94 -36.38 7.54
N TYR A 170 5.12 -35.88 7.19
CA TYR A 170 5.99 -35.18 8.14
C TYR A 170 6.60 -33.92 7.55
N VAL A 171 6.68 -32.89 8.39
CA VAL A 171 7.27 -31.61 8.07
C VAL A 171 8.79 -31.70 8.17
N ASP A 172 9.52 -31.32 7.13
CA ASP A 172 10.96 -31.08 7.26
C ASP A 172 11.21 -29.67 7.81
N TRP A 173 11.35 -29.57 9.13
CA TRP A 173 11.59 -28.29 9.81
C TRP A 173 12.91 -27.62 9.43
N LYS A 174 13.88 -28.34 8.85
CA LYS A 174 15.15 -27.76 8.41
C LYS A 174 15.00 -26.90 7.15
N ASP A 175 13.98 -27.19 6.34
CA ASP A 175 13.71 -26.49 5.08
C ASP A 175 12.76 -25.29 5.24
N ILE A 176 12.10 -25.15 6.40
CA ILE A 176 11.23 -24.01 6.69
C ILE A 176 12.04 -22.83 7.22
N THR A 177 11.92 -21.68 6.58
CA THR A 177 12.53 -20.41 7.03
C THR A 177 11.56 -19.55 7.84
N VAL A 178 12.11 -18.62 8.63
CA VAL A 178 11.30 -17.62 9.36
C VAL A 178 10.47 -16.76 8.40
N GLY A 179 11.03 -16.38 7.25
CA GLY A 179 10.30 -15.63 6.21
C GLY A 179 9.12 -16.42 5.65
N GLN A 180 9.29 -17.72 5.40
CA GLN A 180 8.20 -18.57 4.92
C GLN A 180 7.06 -18.70 5.95
N LEU A 181 7.35 -18.72 7.25
CA LEU A 181 6.31 -18.61 8.28
C LEU A 181 5.58 -17.26 8.17
N ALA A 182 6.35 -16.17 8.08
CA ALA A 182 5.86 -14.79 8.08
C ALA A 182 5.02 -14.41 6.85
N SER A 183 5.22 -15.09 5.70
CA SER A 183 4.49 -14.83 4.46
C SER A 183 3.45 -15.91 4.11
N HIS A 184 3.12 -16.81 5.04
CA HIS A 184 2.26 -17.97 4.79
C HIS A 184 2.79 -18.94 3.69
N MET A 185 4.09 -18.90 3.40
CA MET A 185 4.75 -19.76 2.41
C MET A 185 5.39 -21.02 3.00
N SER A 186 5.21 -21.27 4.30
CA SER A 186 5.81 -22.43 4.99
C SER A 186 5.22 -23.78 4.61
N GLY A 187 4.11 -23.80 3.87
CA GLY A 187 3.41 -25.05 3.54
C GLY A 187 2.69 -25.70 4.74
N LEU A 188 2.55 -24.97 5.86
CA LEU A 188 1.89 -25.42 7.08
C LEU A 188 0.39 -25.06 7.14
N PRO A 189 -0.51 -25.93 6.66
CA PRO A 189 -1.88 -25.99 7.17
C PRO A 189 -2.32 -27.45 7.45
N ARG A 190 -3.63 -27.69 7.68
CA ARG A 190 -4.20 -29.04 7.92
C ARG A 190 -3.95 -30.04 6.78
N ASP A 191 -3.65 -29.56 5.57
CA ASP A 191 -3.22 -30.33 4.39
C ASP A 191 -1.83 -29.85 3.94
N PHE A 192 -0.78 -30.64 4.20
CA PHE A 192 0.61 -30.26 3.97
C PHE A 192 0.94 -30.01 2.49
N ALA A 193 1.68 -28.94 2.20
CA ALA A 193 2.30 -28.68 0.90
C ALA A 193 3.81 -28.40 1.10
N PRO A 194 4.67 -28.63 0.09
CA PRO A 194 6.08 -28.27 0.23
C PRO A 194 6.27 -26.75 0.46
N PRO A 195 7.18 -26.34 1.36
CA PRO A 195 7.46 -24.92 1.59
C PRO A 195 7.83 -24.19 0.30
N GLY A 196 7.35 -22.95 0.14
CA GLY A 196 7.64 -22.09 -1.01
C GLY A 196 6.80 -22.35 -2.26
N VAL A 197 5.96 -23.39 -2.30
CA VAL A 197 5.19 -23.74 -3.52
C VAL A 197 3.97 -22.85 -3.73
N THR A 198 3.17 -22.66 -2.68
CA THR A 198 1.93 -21.87 -2.73
C THR A 198 1.66 -21.28 -1.35
N PRO A 199 1.10 -20.07 -1.26
CA PRO A 199 0.72 -19.52 0.03
C PRO A 199 -0.44 -20.31 0.62
N ILE A 200 -0.34 -20.65 1.91
CA ILE A 200 -1.47 -21.20 2.67
C ILE A 200 -1.53 -20.56 4.05
N TYR A 201 -2.67 -19.94 4.35
CA TYR A 201 -2.91 -19.24 5.60
C TYR A 201 -2.67 -20.16 6.81
N SER A 202 -1.91 -19.68 7.79
CA SER A 202 -1.45 -20.50 8.92
C SER A 202 -1.35 -19.69 10.21
N ASN A 203 -2.25 -19.95 11.16
CA ASN A 203 -2.13 -19.41 12.53
C ASN A 203 -0.97 -20.07 13.29
N VAL A 204 -0.72 -21.37 13.03
CA VAL A 204 0.37 -22.13 13.65
C VAL A 204 1.73 -21.53 13.28
N ALA A 205 1.90 -21.07 12.04
CA ALA A 205 3.11 -20.37 11.64
C ALA A 205 3.37 -19.14 12.53
N PHE A 206 2.34 -18.38 12.87
CA PHE A 206 2.44 -17.22 13.74
C PHE A 206 2.65 -17.56 15.21
N GLN A 207 2.10 -18.68 15.70
CA GLN A 207 2.47 -19.21 17.01
C GLN A 207 3.97 -19.51 17.09
N ILE A 208 4.55 -20.16 16.06
CA ILE A 208 5.98 -20.45 15.99
C ILE A 208 6.80 -19.16 15.94
N LEU A 209 6.37 -18.16 15.16
CA LEU A 209 6.98 -16.83 15.15
C LEU A 209 6.98 -16.18 16.55
N GLY A 210 5.90 -16.33 17.31
CA GLY A 210 5.86 -15.90 18.72
C GLY A 210 6.95 -16.56 19.56
N TYR A 211 7.12 -17.87 19.46
CA TYR A 211 8.20 -18.58 20.17
C TYR A 211 9.59 -18.14 19.71
N ILE A 212 9.78 -17.83 18.42
CA ILE A 212 11.05 -17.28 17.93
C ILE A 212 11.34 -15.92 18.59
N ILE A 213 10.34 -15.03 18.71
CA ILE A 213 10.50 -13.76 19.44
C ILE A 213 10.92 -14.02 20.89
N GLU A 214 10.26 -14.96 21.58
CA GLU A 214 10.59 -15.30 22.97
C GLU A 214 12.01 -15.85 23.13
N LYS A 215 12.46 -16.69 22.18
CA LYS A 215 13.83 -17.22 22.18
C LYS A 215 14.87 -16.15 21.89
N VAL A 216 14.62 -15.26 20.93
CA VAL A 216 15.53 -14.16 20.57
C VAL A 216 15.68 -13.16 21.72
N THR A 217 14.60 -12.85 22.41
CA THR A 217 14.56 -11.78 23.42
C THR A 217 14.71 -12.26 24.86
N GLY A 218 14.46 -13.54 25.13
CA GLY A 218 14.38 -14.10 26.47
C GLY A 218 13.16 -13.64 27.28
N GLN A 219 12.17 -13.00 26.65
CA GLN A 219 10.97 -12.44 27.30
C GLN A 219 9.69 -13.00 26.67
N PRO A 220 8.58 -13.11 27.42
CA PRO A 220 7.29 -13.52 26.87
C PRO A 220 6.83 -12.58 25.75
N PHE A 221 6.19 -13.12 24.70
CA PHE A 221 5.78 -12.35 23.52
C PHE A 221 4.94 -11.11 23.87
N ASN A 222 4.01 -11.26 24.83
CA ASN A 222 3.18 -10.16 25.31
C ASN A 222 3.99 -8.98 25.85
N ASP A 223 5.09 -9.24 26.55
CA ASP A 223 5.90 -8.21 27.18
C ASP A 223 6.80 -7.52 26.14
N VAL A 224 7.28 -8.27 25.14
CA VAL A 224 8.02 -7.72 23.99
C VAL A 224 7.10 -6.82 23.17
N LEU A 225 5.93 -7.33 22.72
CA LEU A 225 4.95 -6.55 21.95
C LEU A 225 4.58 -5.25 22.68
N LYS A 226 4.31 -5.35 23.99
CA LYS A 226 3.95 -4.19 24.80
C LYS A 226 5.08 -3.18 24.92
N SER A 227 6.30 -3.62 25.20
CA SER A 227 7.45 -2.73 25.43
C SER A 227 8.04 -2.15 24.14
N ARG A 228 7.88 -2.84 23.00
CA ARG A 228 8.50 -2.47 21.72
C ARG A 228 7.55 -1.77 20.76
N ILE A 229 6.27 -2.10 20.80
CA ILE A 229 5.28 -1.55 19.87
C ILE A 229 4.24 -0.71 20.62
N LEU A 230 3.51 -1.29 21.57
CA LEU A 230 2.33 -0.64 22.14
C LEU A 230 2.68 0.59 22.98
N HIS A 231 3.66 0.49 23.88
CA HIS A 231 4.07 1.62 24.73
C HIS A 231 4.77 2.74 23.95
N PRO A 232 5.76 2.48 23.07
CA PRO A 232 6.42 3.55 22.31
C PRO A 232 5.47 4.35 21.41
N LEU A 233 4.39 3.72 20.93
CA LEU A 233 3.37 4.35 20.10
C LEU A 233 2.14 4.82 20.88
N ALA A 234 2.13 4.69 22.21
CA ALA A 234 1.01 5.03 23.08
C ALA A 234 -0.34 4.38 22.70
N LEU A 235 -0.32 3.12 22.25
CA LEU A 235 -1.51 2.34 21.89
C LEU A 235 -2.20 1.80 23.14
N THR A 236 -2.85 2.69 23.89
CA THR A 236 -3.37 2.41 25.25
C THR A 236 -4.63 1.56 25.29
N ASN A 237 -5.36 1.44 24.18
CA ASN A 237 -6.56 0.61 24.04
C ASN A 237 -6.31 -0.65 23.19
N THR A 238 -5.04 -0.93 22.87
CA THR A 238 -4.61 -2.15 22.20
C THR A 238 -4.02 -3.16 23.20
N SER A 239 -4.43 -4.43 23.11
CA SER A 239 -4.07 -5.46 24.10
C SER A 239 -4.26 -6.88 23.55
N LEU A 240 -3.42 -7.83 23.98
CA LEU A 240 -3.64 -9.27 23.75
C LEU A 240 -4.70 -9.88 24.69
N HIS A 241 -4.93 -9.22 25.83
CA HIS A 241 -5.87 -9.67 26.84
C HIS A 241 -7.23 -9.00 26.65
N THR A 242 -8.28 -9.71 27.05
CA THR A 242 -9.63 -9.15 27.06
C THR A 242 -9.63 -7.85 27.88
N PRO A 243 -10.12 -6.73 27.31
CA PRO A 243 -10.22 -5.47 28.03
C PRO A 243 -11.01 -5.59 29.33
N SER A 244 -10.70 -4.71 30.30
CA SER A 244 -11.41 -4.70 31.59
C SER A 244 -12.91 -4.51 31.41
N ARG A 245 -13.74 -5.00 32.35
CA ARG A 245 -15.21 -4.83 32.27
C ARG A 245 -15.69 -3.37 32.22
N ASN A 246 -14.84 -2.41 32.56
CA ASN A 246 -15.16 -0.98 32.55
C ASN A 246 -14.68 -0.29 31.26
N SER A 247 -14.06 -1.00 30.32
CA SER A 247 -13.65 -0.43 29.04
C SER A 247 -14.81 -0.26 28.06
N ALA A 248 -14.55 0.40 26.94
CA ALA A 248 -15.49 0.58 25.83
C ALA A 248 -15.55 -0.65 24.89
N GLY A 249 -15.47 -1.88 25.44
CA GLY A 249 -15.55 -3.10 24.65
C GLY A 249 -16.94 -3.32 24.04
N ILE A 250 -17.00 -3.57 22.73
CA ILE A 250 -18.25 -3.83 22.01
C ILE A 250 -18.53 -5.33 21.99
N ILE A 251 -19.64 -5.75 22.59
CA ILE A 251 -20.06 -7.16 22.67
C ILE A 251 -21.43 -7.28 21.99
N PRO A 252 -21.51 -7.77 20.74
CA PRO A 252 -22.74 -7.73 19.93
C PRO A 252 -23.85 -8.64 20.47
N THR A 253 -23.51 -9.67 21.25
CA THR A 253 -24.43 -10.61 21.88
C THR A 253 -24.06 -10.82 23.35
N ASP A 254 -23.54 -11.99 23.71
CA ASP A 254 -22.95 -12.30 25.00
C ASP A 254 -21.46 -12.63 24.84
N PRO A 255 -20.64 -12.55 25.90
CA PRO A 255 -19.19 -12.72 25.76
C PRO A 255 -18.72 -14.09 25.26
N LYS A 256 -19.55 -15.14 25.42
CA LYS A 256 -19.25 -16.49 24.97
C LYS A 256 -19.63 -16.66 23.50
N THR A 257 -20.85 -16.28 23.11
CA THR A 257 -21.35 -16.43 21.73
C THR A 257 -20.60 -15.54 20.74
N SER A 258 -20.35 -14.28 21.10
CA SER A 258 -19.55 -13.36 20.29
C SER A 258 -18.09 -13.78 20.14
N GLY A 259 -17.63 -14.66 21.03
CA GLY A 259 -16.22 -14.98 21.20
C GLY A 259 -15.44 -13.88 21.92
N TRP A 260 -16.06 -12.83 22.48
CA TRP A 260 -15.34 -11.74 23.16
C TRP A 260 -14.37 -12.22 24.26
N SER A 261 -14.77 -13.22 25.06
CA SER A 261 -13.96 -13.74 26.18
C SER A 261 -13.07 -14.94 25.83
N THR A 262 -13.05 -15.36 24.55
CA THR A 262 -12.20 -16.48 24.12
C THR A 262 -10.73 -16.13 24.31
N GLN A 263 -9.99 -16.97 25.02
CA GLN A 263 -8.54 -16.84 25.21
C GLN A 263 -7.84 -17.71 24.18
N TYR A 264 -6.90 -17.12 23.43
CA TYR A 264 -6.18 -17.84 22.37
C TYR A 264 -4.81 -18.36 22.80
N ALA A 265 -4.43 -18.29 24.08
CA ALA A 265 -3.21 -18.88 24.65
C ALA A 265 -2.00 -18.96 23.67
N GLY A 266 -1.66 -20.14 23.14
CA GLY A 266 -0.56 -20.33 22.19
C GLY A 266 -0.73 -19.60 20.84
N ASP A 267 -1.96 -19.40 20.38
CA ASP A 267 -2.31 -18.63 19.19
C ASP A 267 -2.35 -17.11 19.45
N ALA A 268 -1.90 -16.64 20.63
CA ALA A 268 -1.90 -15.21 20.95
C ALA A 268 -1.17 -14.34 19.89
N PRO A 269 0.00 -14.74 19.35
CA PRO A 269 0.66 -14.00 18.27
C PRO A 269 -0.07 -14.04 16.92
N ALA A 270 -1.14 -14.83 16.79
CA ALA A 270 -1.91 -14.96 15.56
C ALA A 270 -3.26 -14.23 15.63
N LEU A 271 -3.98 -14.27 16.77
CA LEU A 271 -5.42 -13.97 16.79
C LEU A 271 -5.93 -13.20 18.02
N ALA A 272 -5.09 -12.92 19.03
CA ALA A 272 -5.62 -12.53 20.34
C ALA A 272 -5.97 -11.05 20.52
N MET A 273 -5.52 -10.15 19.64
CA MET A 273 -5.58 -8.72 19.93
C MET A 273 -6.99 -8.12 19.90
N TYR A 274 -7.12 -7.05 20.69
CA TYR A 274 -8.21 -6.09 20.69
C TYR A 274 -7.64 -4.70 20.43
N SER A 275 -8.41 -3.82 19.78
CA SER A 275 -7.97 -2.45 19.49
C SER A 275 -9.15 -1.52 19.20
N THR A 276 -8.85 -0.23 19.05
CA THR A 276 -9.75 0.82 18.54
C THR A 276 -9.29 1.28 17.16
N ILE A 277 -10.14 2.03 16.44
CA ILE A 277 -9.73 2.68 15.19
C ILE A 277 -8.66 3.76 15.43
N THR A 278 -8.67 4.42 16.59
CA THR A 278 -7.67 5.42 16.98
C THR A 278 -6.28 4.82 17.10
N ASP A 279 -6.15 3.69 17.79
CA ASP A 279 -4.86 3.03 17.99
C ASP A 279 -4.38 2.39 16.67
N LEU A 280 -5.28 1.80 15.87
CA LEU A 280 -4.93 1.26 14.55
C LEU A 280 -4.49 2.37 13.57
N SER A 281 -5.10 3.55 13.63
CA SER A 281 -4.68 4.70 12.83
C SER A 281 -3.29 5.19 13.22
N THR A 282 -3.00 5.21 14.53
CA THR A 282 -1.67 5.55 15.06
C THR A 282 -0.63 4.52 14.63
N ALA A 283 -0.94 3.23 14.73
CA ALA A 283 -0.10 2.14 14.25
C ALA A 283 0.16 2.23 12.74
N GLY A 284 -0.89 2.43 11.93
CA GLY A 284 -0.77 2.58 10.48
C GLY A 284 0.09 3.77 10.06
N LYS A 285 -0.08 4.93 10.72
CA LYS A 285 0.79 6.10 10.53
C LYS A 285 2.24 5.79 10.88
N ALA A 286 2.48 5.06 11.98
CA ALA A 286 3.82 4.69 12.40
C ALA A 286 4.50 3.70 11.42
N ILE A 287 3.75 2.82 10.76
CA ILE A 287 4.27 1.97 9.67
C ILE A 287 4.63 2.82 8.46
N LEU A 288 3.71 3.69 7.99
CA LEU A 288 3.94 4.57 6.84
C LEU A 288 5.14 5.51 7.04
N ASN A 289 5.34 6.03 8.25
CA ASN A 289 6.47 6.91 8.60
C ASN A 289 7.75 6.16 8.97
N SER A 290 7.76 4.83 8.98
CA SER A 290 8.89 4.05 9.49
C SER A 290 9.31 4.47 10.91
N THR A 291 8.36 4.75 11.81
CA THR A 291 8.65 5.30 13.15
C THR A 291 9.53 4.36 13.99
N LEU A 292 9.34 3.04 13.86
CA LEU A 292 10.06 2.04 14.66
C LEU A 292 11.09 1.22 13.85
N LEU A 293 11.15 1.41 12.53
CA LEU A 293 12.05 0.68 11.63
C LEU A 293 12.86 1.67 10.79
N THR A 294 13.97 1.26 10.21
CA THR A 294 14.61 2.11 9.18
C THR A 294 13.74 2.15 7.92
N GLU A 295 13.75 3.25 7.17
CA GLU A 295 13.01 3.35 5.89
C GLU A 295 13.34 2.20 4.95
N ALA A 296 14.62 1.80 4.87
CA ALA A 296 15.05 0.69 4.03
C ALA A 296 14.41 -0.65 4.43
N GLN A 297 14.20 -0.87 5.73
CA GLN A 297 13.55 -2.08 6.24
C GLN A 297 12.03 -2.04 6.02
N SER A 298 11.37 -0.90 6.29
CA SER A 298 9.94 -0.72 5.96
C SER A 298 9.67 -0.91 4.47
N ASN A 299 10.54 -0.37 3.61
CA ASN A 299 10.44 -0.52 2.16
C ASN A 299 10.57 -1.97 1.70
N ARG A 300 11.31 -2.84 2.42
CA ARG A 300 11.37 -4.28 2.13
C ARG A 300 10.20 -5.04 2.74
N TRP A 301 9.68 -4.59 3.88
CA TRP A 301 8.49 -5.16 4.50
C TRP A 301 7.23 -4.96 3.63
N LEU A 302 7.11 -3.78 3.02
CA LEU A 302 6.06 -3.41 2.07
C LEU A 302 6.45 -3.83 0.64
N LYS A 303 6.69 -5.13 0.44
CA LYS A 303 6.86 -5.75 -0.88
C LYS A 303 6.15 -7.10 -0.99
N PRO A 304 5.71 -7.48 -2.20
CA PRO A 304 5.22 -8.82 -2.44
C PRO A 304 6.37 -9.84 -2.29
N VAL A 305 6.02 -10.99 -1.75
CA VAL A 305 6.84 -12.21 -1.64
C VAL A 305 6.39 -13.22 -2.69
N THR A 306 5.09 -13.30 -2.94
CA THR A 306 4.49 -14.16 -3.98
C THR A 306 3.25 -13.50 -4.58
N HIS A 307 2.83 -13.95 -5.76
CA HIS A 307 1.53 -13.65 -6.33
C HIS A 307 0.50 -14.72 -5.94
N THR A 308 -0.78 -14.39 -6.07
CA THR A 308 -1.86 -15.38 -6.03
C THR A 308 -2.27 -15.79 -7.45
N SER A 309 -3.27 -16.67 -7.59
CA SER A 309 -3.85 -16.99 -8.90
C SER A 309 -4.64 -15.82 -9.52
N ASN A 310 -4.95 -14.78 -8.74
CA ASN A 310 -5.50 -13.53 -9.25
C ASN A 310 -4.34 -12.55 -9.53
N PRO A 311 -4.13 -12.10 -10.78
CA PRO A 311 -3.03 -11.21 -11.13
C PRO A 311 -3.08 -9.84 -10.45
N ALA A 312 -4.25 -9.43 -9.91
CA ALA A 312 -4.38 -8.21 -9.12
C ALA A 312 -3.99 -8.38 -7.64
N ASN A 313 -3.62 -9.59 -7.20
CA ASN A 313 -3.37 -9.90 -5.79
C ASN A 313 -2.02 -10.58 -5.57
N SER A 314 -1.27 -10.03 -4.62
CA SER A 314 0.00 -10.56 -4.14
C SER A 314 -0.03 -10.73 -2.61
N LEU A 315 0.95 -11.44 -2.05
CA LEU A 315 1.11 -11.60 -0.61
C LEU A 315 2.52 -11.18 -0.18
N GLY A 316 2.62 -10.51 0.97
CA GLY A 316 3.85 -10.08 1.64
C GLY A 316 4.01 -10.72 3.02
N TYR A 317 4.61 -10.00 3.97
CA TYR A 317 4.83 -10.46 5.36
C TYR A 317 3.94 -9.72 6.37
N PRO A 318 2.66 -10.06 6.63
CA PRO A 318 1.81 -11.01 5.95
C PRO A 318 0.78 -10.31 5.04
N TRP A 319 1.11 -9.11 4.54
CA TRP A 319 0.20 -8.26 3.77
C TRP A 319 -0.51 -9.00 2.64
N ILE A 320 -1.80 -8.75 2.48
CA ILE A 320 -2.53 -9.03 1.24
C ILE A 320 -2.43 -7.76 0.39
N ILE A 321 -1.81 -7.84 -0.77
CA ILE A 321 -1.48 -6.67 -1.58
C ILE A 321 -2.40 -6.66 -2.79
N TYR A 322 -3.27 -5.65 -2.85
CA TYR A 322 -4.15 -5.41 -3.98
C TYR A 322 -3.49 -4.36 -4.88
N SER A 323 -3.22 -4.74 -6.13
CA SER A 323 -2.78 -3.78 -7.14
C SER A 323 -4.02 -3.15 -7.76
N SER A 324 -4.22 -1.86 -7.46
CA SER A 324 -5.28 -1.01 -8.00
C SER A 324 -4.72 -0.09 -9.09
N GLY A 325 -5.58 0.74 -9.66
CA GLY A 325 -5.29 1.59 -10.82
C GLY A 325 -5.82 0.99 -12.11
N ASP A 326 -6.04 1.88 -13.07
CA ASP A 326 -6.47 1.57 -14.44
C ASP A 326 -5.25 1.73 -15.36
N TYR A 327 -4.31 0.79 -15.34
CA TYR A 327 -3.17 0.81 -16.27
C TYR A 327 -3.70 0.58 -17.70
N PRO A 328 -3.36 1.45 -18.68
CA PRO A 328 -2.28 2.43 -18.65
C PRO A 328 -2.65 3.88 -18.35
N ASP A 329 -3.93 4.19 -18.13
CA ASP A 329 -4.38 5.56 -17.86
C ASP A 329 -3.85 6.09 -16.51
N THR A 330 -3.52 5.21 -15.57
CA THR A 330 -2.99 5.54 -14.24
C THR A 330 -1.81 4.61 -13.87
N SER A 331 -1.00 4.99 -12.87
CA SER A 331 0.00 4.08 -12.32
C SER A 331 -0.69 2.94 -11.57
N MET A 332 -0.06 1.77 -11.57
CA MET A 332 -0.40 0.72 -10.60
C MET A 332 -0.17 1.27 -9.18
N ILE A 333 -1.16 1.07 -8.31
CA ILE A 333 -1.13 1.51 -6.92
C ILE A 333 -1.30 0.28 -6.04
N ASP A 334 -0.25 -0.07 -5.30
CA ASP A 334 -0.32 -1.19 -4.37
C ASP A 334 -0.96 -0.75 -3.04
N ILE A 335 -2.05 -1.40 -2.68
CA ILE A 335 -2.75 -1.23 -1.41
C ILE A 335 -2.41 -2.45 -0.53
N TYR A 336 -1.66 -2.20 0.55
CA TYR A 336 -1.22 -3.21 1.49
C TYR A 336 -2.30 -3.39 2.54
N THR A 337 -3.05 -4.48 2.44
CA THR A 337 -4.18 -4.74 3.31
C THR A 337 -3.97 -5.95 4.19
N TYR A 338 -4.81 -6.02 5.22
CA TYR A 338 -5.03 -7.27 5.92
C TYR A 338 -6.45 -7.27 6.46
N TYR A 339 -7.14 -8.37 6.24
CA TYR A 339 -8.50 -8.59 6.69
C TYR A 339 -8.54 -9.79 7.62
N SER A 340 -9.38 -9.72 8.65
CA SER A 340 -9.62 -10.87 9.52
C SER A 340 -11.05 -10.88 10.02
N SER A 341 -11.57 -12.10 10.22
CA SER A 341 -12.82 -12.37 10.92
C SER A 341 -12.58 -13.39 12.05
N ILE A 342 -13.17 -13.14 13.21
CA ILE A 342 -13.08 -14.02 14.37
C ILE A 342 -14.32 -13.91 15.26
N GLY A 343 -15.00 -15.02 15.48
CA GLY A 343 -16.28 -15.03 16.20
C GLY A 343 -17.31 -14.14 15.50
N GLN A 344 -17.75 -13.09 16.17
CA GLN A 344 -18.70 -12.08 15.66
C GLN A 344 -18.04 -10.74 15.30
N TYR A 345 -16.73 -10.75 15.04
CA TYR A 345 -15.94 -9.55 14.77
C TYR A 345 -15.22 -9.67 13.43
N SER A 346 -15.11 -8.56 12.73
CA SER A 346 -14.25 -8.41 11.56
C SER A 346 -13.44 -7.13 11.66
N SER A 347 -12.26 -7.16 11.08
CA SER A 347 -11.35 -6.02 11.06
C SER A 347 -10.58 -5.98 9.75
N TYR A 348 -10.34 -4.77 9.26
CA TYR A 348 -9.65 -4.50 8.01
C TYR A 348 -8.71 -3.31 8.22
N ILE A 349 -7.45 -3.43 7.83
CA ILE A 349 -6.55 -2.28 7.68
C ILE A 349 -6.02 -2.23 6.26
N GLY A 350 -5.82 -1.03 5.72
CA GLY A 350 -5.18 -0.82 4.42
C GLY A 350 -4.21 0.35 4.46
N LEU A 351 -3.06 0.19 3.83
CA LEU A 351 -2.02 1.22 3.68
C LEU A 351 -1.75 1.46 2.19
N VAL A 352 -1.63 2.73 1.81
CA VAL A 352 -1.30 3.16 0.44
C VAL A 352 -0.04 4.02 0.48
N PRO A 353 1.16 3.40 0.48
CA PRO A 353 2.43 4.12 0.65
C PRO A 353 2.65 5.23 -0.37
N ASP A 354 2.25 5.02 -1.62
CA ASP A 354 2.38 6.01 -2.71
C ASP A 354 1.66 7.33 -2.42
N TYR A 355 0.62 7.30 -1.58
CA TYR A 355 -0.12 8.48 -1.16
C TYR A 355 0.03 8.78 0.33
N ASN A 356 0.83 8.02 1.10
CA ASN A 356 0.99 8.20 2.55
C ASN A 356 -0.34 8.28 3.32
N VAL A 357 -1.32 7.48 2.90
CA VAL A 357 -2.68 7.40 3.47
C VAL A 357 -3.00 5.95 3.80
N GLY A 358 -3.83 5.73 4.81
CA GLY A 358 -4.40 4.42 5.10
C GLY A 358 -5.80 4.52 5.71
N PHE A 359 -6.41 3.36 5.93
CA PHE A 359 -7.72 3.22 6.55
C PHE A 359 -7.75 2.05 7.52
N ALA A 360 -8.68 2.10 8.48
CA ALA A 360 -9.05 0.95 9.28
C ALA A 360 -10.58 0.85 9.40
N VAL A 361 -11.11 -0.37 9.29
CA VAL A 361 -12.52 -0.72 9.50
C VAL A 361 -12.60 -1.76 10.60
N LEU A 362 -13.36 -1.48 11.65
CA LEU A 362 -13.65 -2.42 12.74
C LEU A 362 -15.16 -2.63 12.83
N ALA A 363 -15.59 -3.89 12.84
CA ALA A 363 -17.00 -4.22 12.80
C ALA A 363 -17.35 -5.42 13.68
N THR A 364 -18.63 -5.47 14.03
CA THR A 364 -19.20 -6.60 14.74
C THR A 364 -20.65 -6.80 14.32
N ASP A 365 -21.14 -8.03 14.42
CA ASP A 365 -22.52 -8.36 14.05
C ASP A 365 -23.13 -9.38 15.01
N SER A 366 -24.42 -9.23 15.32
CA SER A 366 -25.09 -10.08 16.32
C SER A 366 -25.31 -11.53 15.89
N VAL A 367 -25.04 -11.88 14.64
CA VAL A 367 -25.22 -13.23 14.07
C VAL A 367 -23.87 -13.87 13.76
N THR A 368 -23.08 -13.30 12.85
CA THR A 368 -21.79 -13.83 12.38
C THR A 368 -20.84 -12.71 12.02
N ALA A 369 -19.52 -12.92 12.03
CA ALA A 369 -18.55 -11.90 11.61
C ALA A 369 -18.94 -11.25 10.25
N PRO A 370 -19.03 -9.91 10.18
CA PRO A 370 -19.50 -9.22 8.97
C PRO A 370 -18.44 -9.20 7.87
N ASP A 371 -18.87 -9.27 6.60
CA ASP A 371 -17.98 -9.00 5.46
C ASP A 371 -17.71 -7.48 5.34
N LEU A 372 -16.44 -7.12 5.13
CA LEU A 372 -15.98 -5.73 5.04
C LEU A 372 -15.55 -5.31 3.63
N ASN A 373 -15.66 -6.18 2.64
CA ASN A 373 -15.31 -5.86 1.24
C ASN A 373 -16.07 -4.62 0.74
N ALA A 374 -17.38 -4.55 0.96
CA ALA A 374 -18.19 -3.39 0.56
C ALA A 374 -17.68 -2.06 1.18
N HIS A 375 -17.15 -2.11 2.41
CA HIS A 375 -16.63 -0.92 3.07
C HIS A 375 -15.28 -0.50 2.48
N ALA A 376 -14.39 -1.47 2.25
CA ALA A 376 -13.07 -1.22 1.67
C ALA A 376 -13.18 -0.71 0.22
N ASP A 377 -14.08 -1.29 -0.59
CA ASP A 377 -14.28 -0.88 -1.98
C ASP A 377 -14.84 0.54 -2.08
N ILE A 378 -15.84 0.90 -1.28
CA ILE A 378 -16.37 2.28 -1.23
C ILE A 378 -15.27 3.28 -0.84
N ILE A 379 -14.41 2.93 0.12
CA ILE A 379 -13.26 3.77 0.50
C ILE A 379 -12.33 3.93 -0.70
N GLY A 380 -11.97 2.83 -1.38
CA GLY A 380 -11.12 2.84 -2.57
C GLY A 380 -11.68 3.73 -3.68
N ASP A 381 -12.93 3.50 -4.07
CA ASP A 381 -13.59 4.18 -5.19
C ASP A 381 -13.80 5.68 -4.96
N VAL A 382 -13.96 6.11 -3.71
CA VAL A 382 -14.18 7.53 -3.38
C VAL A 382 -12.87 8.25 -3.07
N ILE A 383 -12.01 7.65 -2.26
CA ILE A 383 -10.84 8.33 -1.70
C ILE A 383 -9.65 8.28 -2.66
N LEU A 384 -9.40 7.15 -3.32
CA LEU A 384 -8.23 7.02 -4.18
C LEU A 384 -8.24 8.05 -5.34
N PRO A 385 -9.35 8.25 -6.08
CA PRO A 385 -9.40 9.29 -7.12
C PRO A 385 -9.21 10.70 -6.58
N ALA A 386 -9.68 10.98 -5.36
CA ALA A 386 -9.51 12.28 -4.71
C ALA A 386 -8.04 12.56 -4.36
N LEU A 387 -7.31 11.54 -3.89
CA LEU A 387 -5.87 11.62 -3.63
C LEU A 387 -5.09 11.84 -4.94
N MET A 388 -5.39 11.06 -5.98
CA MET A 388 -4.78 11.19 -7.31
C MET A 388 -4.97 12.61 -7.88
N LYS A 389 -6.19 13.12 -7.85
CA LYS A 389 -6.51 14.48 -8.30
C LYS A 389 -5.76 15.55 -7.50
N THR A 390 -5.61 15.35 -6.19
CA THR A 390 -4.86 16.26 -5.32
C THR A 390 -3.38 16.25 -5.66
N ALA A 391 -2.79 15.08 -5.87
CA ALA A 391 -1.39 14.90 -6.24
C ALA A 391 -1.06 15.58 -7.58
N VAL A 392 -1.85 15.33 -8.64
CA VAL A 392 -1.69 15.97 -9.96
C VAL A 392 -1.76 17.49 -9.85
N LYS A 393 -2.81 18.00 -9.17
CA LYS A 393 -3.03 19.44 -9.02
C LYS A 393 -1.87 20.13 -8.30
N GLN A 394 -1.39 19.54 -7.21
CA GLN A 394 -0.29 20.13 -6.44
C GLN A 394 1.06 19.96 -7.15
N ALA A 395 1.30 18.86 -7.85
CA ALA A 395 2.49 18.70 -8.69
C ALA A 395 2.58 19.81 -9.74
N GLY A 396 1.48 20.09 -10.45
CA GLY A 396 1.42 21.19 -11.42
C GLY A 396 1.67 22.56 -10.78
N ALA A 397 1.06 22.85 -9.63
CA ALA A 397 1.26 24.13 -8.93
C ALA A 397 2.70 24.29 -8.38
N ARG A 398 3.26 23.23 -7.82
CA ARG A 398 4.55 23.28 -7.11
C ARG A 398 5.74 23.12 -8.03
N PHE A 399 5.65 22.32 -9.08
CA PHE A 399 6.78 21.96 -9.95
C PHE A 399 6.56 22.39 -11.41
N GLY A 400 5.33 22.64 -11.85
CA GLY A 400 5.06 23.07 -13.22
C GLY A 400 5.52 24.50 -13.51
N GLY A 401 6.02 24.75 -14.72
CA GLY A 401 6.47 26.07 -15.13
C GLY A 401 7.68 26.05 -16.06
N GLU A 402 8.10 27.23 -16.49
CA GLU A 402 9.31 27.43 -17.26
C GLU A 402 10.51 27.64 -16.33
N TYR A 403 11.62 26.98 -16.64
CA TYR A 403 12.88 27.08 -15.93
C TYR A 403 13.97 27.52 -16.89
N THR A 404 14.68 28.59 -16.59
CA THR A 404 15.69 29.20 -17.46
C THR A 404 17.02 29.43 -16.75
N ALA A 405 18.12 29.39 -17.50
CA ALA A 405 19.45 29.65 -16.96
C ALA A 405 19.65 31.15 -16.67
N SER A 406 20.29 31.47 -15.54
CA SER A 406 20.41 32.84 -15.02
C SER A 406 21.26 33.80 -15.88
N SER A 407 22.18 33.30 -16.72
CA SER A 407 23.09 34.17 -17.47
C SER A 407 23.73 33.50 -18.69
N GLY A 408 23.49 34.05 -19.89
CA GLY A 408 24.27 33.81 -21.12
C GLY A 408 24.16 32.42 -21.76
N LEU A 409 23.70 31.42 -21.01
CA LEU A 409 23.47 30.07 -21.50
C LEU A 409 22.04 29.96 -22.01
N ASN A 410 21.87 29.70 -23.31
CA ASN A 410 20.55 29.46 -23.90
C ASN A 410 20.04 28.06 -23.52
N SER A 411 19.59 27.90 -22.27
CA SER A 411 19.03 26.63 -21.79
C SER A 411 17.74 26.87 -21.03
N SER A 412 16.76 26.04 -21.29
CA SER A 412 15.47 26.08 -20.61
C SER A 412 14.77 24.74 -20.64
N ILE A 413 13.89 24.52 -19.66
CA ILE A 413 12.90 23.45 -19.72
C ILE A 413 11.51 23.99 -19.39
N ILE A 414 10.48 23.34 -19.91
CA ILE A 414 9.09 23.54 -19.45
C ILE A 414 8.61 22.23 -18.85
N VAL A 415 8.18 22.29 -17.59
CA VAL A 415 7.62 21.15 -16.86
C VAL A 415 6.11 21.32 -16.74
N SER A 416 5.36 20.27 -17.07
CA SER A 416 3.90 20.27 -17.05
C SER A 416 3.33 19.00 -16.43
N VAL A 417 2.02 19.00 -16.20
CA VAL A 417 1.25 17.84 -15.72
C VAL A 417 0.03 17.61 -16.60
N ASP A 418 -0.35 16.35 -16.77
CA ASP A 418 -1.57 15.94 -17.46
C ASP A 418 -2.30 14.85 -16.66
N LYS A 419 -3.22 14.12 -17.29
CA LYS A 419 -3.96 13.03 -16.63
C LYS A 419 -3.12 11.75 -16.45
N LEU A 420 -2.00 11.64 -17.17
CA LEU A 420 -1.19 10.42 -17.20
C LEU A 420 -0.14 10.46 -16.08
N PRO A 421 0.37 9.30 -15.63
CA PRO A 421 1.37 9.23 -14.56
C PRO A 421 2.65 10.02 -14.84
N GLY A 422 3.17 10.74 -13.83
CA GLY A 422 4.40 11.53 -13.95
C GLY A 422 4.16 12.96 -14.42
N MET A 423 5.01 13.88 -13.97
CA MET A 423 5.15 15.18 -14.65
C MET A 423 5.87 14.94 -15.98
N PHE A 424 5.83 15.89 -16.91
CA PHE A 424 6.55 15.74 -18.17
C PHE A 424 7.26 17.00 -18.60
N VAL A 425 8.34 16.83 -19.37
CA VAL A 425 9.12 17.92 -19.93
C VAL A 425 8.62 18.19 -21.35
N ASP A 426 7.93 19.31 -21.54
CA ASP A 426 7.41 19.78 -22.83
C ASP A 426 8.52 20.22 -23.76
N ARG A 427 9.37 21.11 -23.25
CA ARG A 427 10.46 21.75 -23.97
C ARG A 427 11.76 21.49 -23.23
N PHE A 428 12.83 21.21 -23.96
CA PHE A 428 14.15 21.04 -23.38
C PHE A 428 15.21 21.60 -24.32
N VAL A 429 15.72 22.79 -24.00
CA VAL A 429 16.83 23.43 -24.69
C VAL A 429 18.08 23.36 -23.82
N SER A 430 19.19 22.91 -24.39
CA SER A 430 20.51 22.94 -23.74
C SER A 430 21.51 23.66 -24.64
N ASN A 431 22.00 24.81 -24.19
CA ASN A 431 22.93 25.68 -24.89
C ASN A 431 22.56 25.98 -26.36
N GLY A 432 21.29 26.24 -26.64
CA GLY A 432 20.73 26.54 -27.95
C GLY A 432 20.40 25.32 -28.81
N THR A 433 20.71 24.11 -28.32
CA THR A 433 20.30 22.85 -28.96
C THR A 433 18.97 22.39 -28.41
N ASP A 434 18.05 21.97 -29.29
CA ASP A 434 16.88 21.21 -28.86
C ASP A 434 17.34 19.83 -28.36
N PHE A 435 17.36 19.67 -27.05
CA PHE A 435 17.85 18.46 -26.43
C PHE A 435 16.86 17.30 -26.55
N ARG A 436 15.59 17.57 -26.90
CA ARG A 436 14.61 16.52 -27.21
C ARG A 436 15.01 15.76 -28.46
N GLU A 437 15.48 16.45 -29.50
CA GLU A 437 16.02 15.80 -30.72
C GLU A 437 17.22 14.91 -30.41
N THR A 438 18.10 15.38 -29.52
CA THR A 438 19.28 14.62 -29.09
C THR A 438 18.87 13.35 -28.36
N LEU A 439 17.96 13.45 -27.37
CA LEU A 439 17.46 12.30 -26.63
C LEU A 439 16.70 11.32 -27.53
N ALA A 440 15.85 11.81 -28.42
CA ALA A 440 15.11 10.99 -29.39
C ALA A 440 16.06 10.15 -30.24
N SER A 441 17.11 10.78 -30.78
CA SER A 441 18.14 10.09 -31.57
C SER A 441 18.88 9.02 -30.76
N LEU A 442 19.21 9.29 -29.49
CA LEU A 442 19.93 8.35 -28.62
C LEU A 442 19.11 7.09 -28.29
N ILE A 443 17.80 7.21 -28.18
CA ILE A 443 16.90 6.08 -27.87
C ILE A 443 16.20 5.50 -29.10
N GLY A 444 16.48 6.02 -30.30
CA GLY A 444 15.95 5.49 -31.56
C GLY A 444 14.55 5.98 -31.95
N VAL A 445 14.03 7.01 -31.29
CA VAL A 445 12.76 7.66 -31.64
C VAL A 445 12.95 8.49 -32.92
N LYS A 446 12.21 8.14 -33.97
CA LYS A 446 12.38 8.76 -35.30
C LYS A 446 11.83 10.18 -35.40
N ASP A 447 10.74 10.45 -34.68
CA ASP A 447 10.09 11.75 -34.63
C ASP A 447 10.32 12.38 -33.25
N PRO A 448 11.18 13.42 -33.12
CA PRO A 448 11.44 14.08 -31.85
C PRO A 448 10.20 14.60 -31.11
N GLU A 449 9.12 14.94 -31.83
CA GLU A 449 7.85 15.37 -31.22
C GLU A 449 7.12 14.19 -30.55
N ALA A 450 7.35 12.97 -31.05
CA ALA A 450 6.87 11.74 -30.45
C ALA A 450 7.65 11.32 -29.20
N LEU A 451 8.77 11.98 -28.85
CA LEU A 451 9.46 11.69 -27.60
C LEU A 451 8.62 12.11 -26.39
N SER A 452 8.36 11.17 -25.48
CA SER A 452 7.87 11.41 -24.14
C SER A 452 9.04 11.46 -23.17
N ILE A 453 9.06 12.47 -22.29
CA ILE A 453 10.04 12.62 -21.20
C ILE A 453 9.24 12.79 -19.91
N ARG A 454 9.02 11.71 -19.16
CA ARG A 454 8.21 11.73 -17.93
C ARG A 454 9.05 11.61 -16.68
N LEU A 455 8.84 12.51 -15.74
CA LEU A 455 9.57 12.63 -14.49
C LEU A 455 8.80 11.92 -13.36
N TYR A 456 9.45 10.93 -12.75
CA TYR A 456 8.95 10.18 -11.60
C TYR A 456 9.80 10.46 -10.37
N PRO A 457 9.20 10.77 -9.20
CA PRO A 457 9.93 11.00 -7.98
C PRO A 457 10.67 9.73 -7.52
N THR A 458 11.88 9.91 -7.00
CA THR A 458 12.70 8.78 -6.49
C THR A 458 12.48 8.49 -5.01
N GLY A 459 11.81 9.40 -4.29
CA GLY A 459 11.76 9.42 -2.84
C GLY A 459 13.02 9.99 -2.17
N LEU A 460 14.10 10.26 -2.91
CA LEU A 460 15.30 10.87 -2.36
C LEU A 460 15.11 12.38 -2.15
N VAL A 461 15.19 12.80 -0.89
CA VAL A 461 15.06 14.19 -0.46
C VAL A 461 16.24 14.54 0.45
N SER A 462 16.81 15.73 0.29
CA SER A 462 17.80 16.30 1.21
C SER A 462 17.41 17.71 1.62
N SER A 463 17.61 18.09 2.88
CA SER A 463 17.32 19.44 3.36
C SER A 463 18.41 20.43 2.94
N THR A 464 18.03 21.67 2.68
CA THR A 464 18.97 22.78 2.45
C THR A 464 19.13 23.62 3.72
N GLU A 465 20.27 24.30 3.85
CA GLU A 465 20.53 25.22 4.98
C GLU A 465 19.51 26.38 5.06
N SER A 466 18.93 26.74 3.92
CA SER A 466 17.90 27.78 3.80
C SER A 466 16.50 27.34 4.25
N GLY A 467 16.35 26.12 4.77
CA GLY A 467 15.05 25.57 5.20
C GLY A 467 14.19 25.01 4.05
N GLY A 468 14.77 24.85 2.86
CA GLY A 468 14.16 24.16 1.72
C GLY A 468 14.60 22.71 1.60
N SER A 469 14.39 22.11 0.43
CA SER A 469 14.85 20.75 0.12
C SER A 469 15.29 20.58 -1.33
N ARG A 470 16.09 19.54 -1.61
CA ARG A 470 16.39 19.04 -2.94
C ARG A 470 15.69 17.71 -3.13
N VAL A 471 14.89 17.58 -4.19
CA VAL A 471 14.04 16.41 -4.49
C VAL A 471 14.45 15.81 -5.82
N ALA A 472 14.84 14.54 -5.84
CA ALA A 472 15.32 13.88 -7.05
C ALA A 472 14.22 13.11 -7.81
N PHE A 473 14.26 13.22 -9.13
CA PHE A 473 13.37 12.58 -10.09
C PHE A 473 14.18 11.82 -11.15
N ARG A 474 13.59 10.75 -11.69
CA ARG A 474 14.07 10.05 -12.88
C ARG A 474 13.17 10.31 -14.07
N ALA A 475 13.79 10.63 -15.20
CA ALA A 475 13.11 10.73 -16.47
C ALA A 475 13.02 9.35 -17.14
N VAL A 476 11.81 8.95 -17.53
CA VAL A 476 11.58 7.82 -18.43
C VAL A 476 11.34 8.37 -19.82
N LEU A 477 12.13 7.87 -20.78
CA LEU A 477 12.10 8.29 -22.19
C LEU A 477 11.36 7.23 -23.01
N GLN A 478 10.33 7.61 -23.75
CA GLN A 478 9.52 6.67 -24.55
C GLN A 478 9.09 7.28 -25.90
N ASP A 479 8.89 6.44 -26.91
CA ASP A 479 8.19 6.83 -28.14
C ASP A 479 6.67 6.84 -27.90
N LYS A 480 5.99 7.95 -28.17
CA LYS A 480 4.53 8.04 -28.06
C LYS A 480 3.80 7.21 -29.11
N ASN A 481 4.45 6.90 -30.23
CA ASN A 481 3.88 6.16 -31.34
C ASN A 481 4.04 4.64 -31.20
N GLU A 482 4.93 4.20 -30.31
CA GLU A 482 5.07 2.79 -29.99
C GLU A 482 4.16 2.43 -28.81
N LEU A 483 3.57 1.25 -28.87
CA LEU A 483 3.01 0.65 -27.67
C LEU A 483 4.17 0.45 -26.70
N ALA A 484 4.02 0.87 -25.44
CA ALA A 484 5.06 0.71 -24.42
C ALA A 484 5.70 -0.69 -24.44
N ASP A 485 4.88 -1.69 -24.79
CA ASP A 485 5.20 -3.10 -24.68
C ASP A 485 4.89 -3.88 -25.99
N ALA A 486 4.81 -3.20 -27.15
CA ALA A 486 4.49 -3.82 -28.46
C ALA A 486 3.22 -4.72 -28.49
N GLY A 487 2.25 -4.47 -27.60
CA GLY A 487 1.02 -5.27 -27.46
C GLY A 487 1.15 -6.47 -26.52
N THR A 488 2.22 -6.54 -25.72
CA THR A 488 2.41 -7.49 -24.62
C THR A 488 2.25 -6.77 -23.28
N PRO A 489 2.12 -7.45 -22.13
CA PRO A 489 2.03 -6.78 -20.82
C PRO A 489 3.41 -6.51 -20.20
N THR A 490 4.41 -6.07 -20.97
CA THR A 490 5.81 -5.91 -20.50
C THR A 490 6.29 -4.47 -20.34
N CYS A 491 5.91 -3.83 -19.22
CA CYS A 491 6.46 -2.53 -18.85
C CYS A 491 7.91 -2.66 -18.32
N VAL A 492 8.89 -2.25 -19.14
CA VAL A 492 10.34 -2.44 -18.88
C VAL A 492 11.15 -1.16 -18.63
N SER A 493 10.48 -0.01 -18.43
CA SER A 493 11.16 1.28 -18.23
C SER A 493 12.18 1.29 -17.09
N TRP A 494 11.97 0.46 -16.07
CA TRP A 494 12.90 0.26 -14.95
C TRP A 494 14.29 -0.22 -15.38
N MET A 495 14.42 -0.87 -16.54
CA MET A 495 15.71 -1.33 -17.10
C MET A 495 16.51 -0.21 -17.76
N ASP A 496 15.87 0.89 -18.16
CA ASP A 496 16.48 1.99 -18.90
C ASP A 496 16.89 3.18 -18.01
N VAL A 497 16.53 3.15 -16.73
CA VAL A 497 16.96 4.15 -15.75
C VAL A 497 18.49 4.17 -15.64
N ASP A 498 19.09 5.36 -15.69
CA ASP A 498 20.54 5.60 -15.62
C ASP A 498 21.36 4.94 -16.76
N LYS A 499 20.69 4.57 -17.87
CA LYS A 499 21.31 3.98 -19.07
C LYS A 499 22.11 5.01 -19.88
N LEU A 500 21.54 6.19 -20.09
CA LEU A 500 22.21 7.29 -20.81
C LEU A 500 22.99 8.14 -19.82
N ARG A 501 24.32 8.21 -20.00
CA ARG A 501 25.21 8.98 -19.13
C ARG A 501 26.11 9.91 -19.94
N TYR A 502 26.37 11.09 -19.39
CA TYR A 502 27.37 12.03 -19.88
C TYR A 502 28.33 12.37 -18.74
N GLN A 503 29.64 12.23 -18.99
CA GLN A 503 30.69 12.38 -17.97
C GLN A 503 30.44 11.58 -16.67
N GLY A 504 29.88 10.37 -16.81
CA GLY A 504 29.58 9.48 -15.67
C GLY A 504 28.32 9.85 -14.88
N ARG A 505 27.58 10.87 -15.30
CA ARG A 505 26.33 11.30 -14.66
C ARG A 505 25.14 10.98 -15.56
N ALA A 506 24.04 10.56 -14.95
CA ALA A 506 22.82 10.19 -15.65
C ALA A 506 22.18 11.40 -16.35
N LEU A 507 21.78 11.23 -17.61
CA LEU A 507 21.01 12.24 -18.37
C LEU A 507 19.53 12.27 -17.99
N ASP A 508 19.07 11.25 -17.26
CA ASP A 508 17.70 11.12 -16.79
C ASP A 508 17.49 11.62 -15.35
N LEU A 509 18.53 12.18 -14.70
CA LEU A 509 18.42 12.71 -13.34
C LEU A 509 18.03 14.19 -13.36
N PHE A 510 16.92 14.50 -12.70
CA PHE A 510 16.45 15.86 -12.47
C PHE A 510 16.35 16.10 -10.96
N VAL A 511 16.99 17.13 -10.44
CA VAL A 511 16.98 17.46 -9.01
C VAL A 511 16.37 18.83 -8.82
N PHE A 512 15.15 18.89 -8.30
CA PHE A 512 14.47 20.15 -8.05
C PHE A 512 14.91 20.74 -6.72
N GLU A 513 15.21 22.03 -6.71
CA GLU A 513 15.33 22.83 -5.50
C GLU A 513 13.96 23.35 -5.11
N VAL A 514 13.58 23.14 -3.87
CA VAL A 514 12.24 23.40 -3.34
C VAL A 514 12.34 24.32 -2.12
N ASP A 515 11.53 25.36 -2.07
CA ASP A 515 11.48 26.29 -0.93
C ASP A 515 10.77 25.68 0.30
N GLY A 516 10.77 26.40 1.42
CA GLY A 516 10.08 25.98 2.66
C GLY A 516 8.56 25.87 2.53
N GLY A 517 7.96 26.40 1.45
CA GLY A 517 6.55 26.25 1.11
C GLY A 517 6.25 25.05 0.22
N GLY A 518 7.27 24.28 -0.17
CA GLY A 518 7.14 23.12 -1.04
C GLY A 518 7.07 23.47 -2.54
N ASN A 519 7.40 24.70 -2.93
CA ASN A 519 7.42 25.11 -4.34
C ASN A 519 8.82 24.94 -4.92
N ALA A 520 8.91 24.33 -6.10
CA ALA A 520 10.14 24.32 -6.87
C ALA A 520 10.52 25.75 -7.24
N VAL A 521 11.78 26.11 -6.97
CA VAL A 521 12.40 27.40 -7.31
C VAL A 521 13.50 27.24 -8.36
N GLY A 522 13.97 26.02 -8.58
CA GLY A 522 14.96 25.69 -9.58
C GLY A 522 15.04 24.20 -9.84
N VAL A 523 15.81 23.82 -10.85
CA VAL A 523 16.09 22.44 -11.21
C VAL A 523 17.52 22.31 -11.72
N GLU A 524 18.22 21.32 -11.18
CA GLU A 524 19.52 20.86 -11.63
C GLU A 524 19.34 19.62 -12.52
N ILE A 525 20.06 19.58 -13.65
CA ILE A 525 20.20 18.40 -14.50
C ILE A 525 21.70 18.03 -14.46
N PRO A 526 22.13 17.19 -13.50
CA PRO A 526 23.56 16.98 -13.22
C PRO A 526 24.33 16.40 -14.42
N GLY A 527 23.66 15.59 -15.23
CA GLY A 527 24.18 15.01 -16.46
C GLY A 527 24.59 16.04 -17.51
N LEU A 528 24.04 17.26 -17.47
CA LEU A 528 24.36 18.36 -18.37
C LEU A 528 25.10 19.51 -17.68
N VAL A 529 25.41 19.37 -16.38
CA VAL A 529 25.96 20.46 -15.55
C VAL A 529 25.09 21.72 -15.67
N LEU A 530 23.78 21.51 -15.70
CA LEU A 530 22.80 22.56 -15.98
C LEU A 530 22.02 22.90 -14.71
N GLN A 531 22.00 24.17 -14.35
CA GLN A 531 21.18 24.73 -13.27
C GLN A 531 20.21 25.74 -13.89
N LEU A 532 18.92 25.57 -13.64
CA LEU A 532 17.85 26.44 -14.13
C LEU A 532 17.04 26.97 -12.95
N ASN A 533 16.63 28.23 -13.02
CA ASN A 533 15.71 28.82 -12.04
C ASN A 533 14.31 28.86 -12.62
N ARG A 534 13.30 28.64 -11.78
CA ARG A 534 11.91 28.80 -12.18
C ARG A 534 11.60 30.27 -12.44
N GLU A 535 10.97 30.56 -13.57
CA GLU A 535 10.46 31.90 -13.84
C GLU A 535 9.31 32.25 -12.89
N LYS A 536 9.23 33.52 -12.48
CA LYS A 536 8.27 34.00 -11.48
C LYS A 536 6.88 34.22 -12.04
#